data_AF-A0A646KTP2-F1
#
_entry.id   AF-A0A646KTP2-F1
#
_cell.length_a   1.000
_cell.length_b   1.000
_cell.length_c   1.000
_cell.angle_alpha   90.00
_cell.angle_beta   90.00
_cell.angle_gamma   90.00
#
_symmetry.space_group_name_H-M   'P 1'
#
loop_
_entity.id
_entity.type
_entity.pdbx_description
1 polymer ?
#
loop_
_entity_poly.entity_id
_entity_poly.type
_entity_poly.pdbx_seq_one_letter_code
_entity_poly.pdbx_strand_id
1 'polypeptide(L)'
;MSDTATAPPTPPVPLTALLAHEGLGLRRIAGPPAEDTVVHWVHTSEMADPFPYLLGGELLLSAGVLLTDPDAYVSRITAARAAALGFGVRPVHDTVPAGLAAACDRYGLPLLEVPPETTFTAVARAVWRLMAEARHRELRRVAEAQQGLATAAARPDPVPAVLGQLAARL
;
A
#
# COMPACT_ATOMS: atom_id res chain seq x y z
N MET A 1 12.04 20.67 -12.42
CA MET A 1 12.08 20.78 -10.95
C MET A 1 11.42 19.55 -10.40
N SER A 2 12.19 18.47 -10.21
CA SER A 2 11.65 17.20 -9.71
C SER A 2 11.11 17.40 -8.31
N ASP A 3 9.78 17.45 -8.21
CA ASP A 3 9.08 17.35 -6.95
C ASP A 3 9.21 15.91 -6.46
N THR A 4 10.33 15.61 -5.80
CA THR A 4 10.43 14.46 -4.92
C THR A 4 9.52 14.77 -3.74
N ALA A 5 8.22 14.54 -3.90
CA ALA A 5 7.34 14.27 -2.78
C ALA A 5 8.05 13.19 -1.96
N THR A 6 8.65 13.59 -0.84
CA THR A 6 9.50 12.75 -0.01
C THR A 6 8.71 11.49 0.32
N ALA A 7 9.13 10.35 -0.23
CA ALA A 7 8.52 9.07 0.09
C ALA A 7 8.41 8.98 1.62
N PRO A 8 7.27 8.54 2.15
CA PRO A 8 7.03 8.57 3.59
C PRO A 8 8.15 7.79 4.30
N PRO A 9 8.53 8.19 5.52
CA PRO A 9 9.68 7.62 6.23
C PRO A 9 9.51 6.12 6.58
N THR A 10 8.31 5.59 6.35
CA THR A 10 7.94 4.19 6.57
C THR A 10 7.99 3.41 5.25
N PRO A 11 8.57 2.20 5.24
CA PRO A 11 8.60 1.36 4.05
C PRO A 11 7.16 1.02 3.62
N PRO A 12 6.89 1.00 2.30
CA PRO A 12 5.56 0.68 1.80
C PRO A 12 5.22 -0.80 2.00
N VAL A 13 3.94 -1.10 1.85
CA VAL A 13 3.39 -2.45 1.99
C VAL A 13 2.90 -2.94 0.63
N PRO A 14 3.31 -4.13 0.15
CA PRO A 14 2.73 -4.72 -1.06
C PRO A 14 1.22 -4.92 -0.89
N LEU A 15 0.43 -4.55 -1.90
CA LEU A 15 -1.02 -4.76 -1.88
C LEU A 15 -1.38 -6.24 -1.74
N THR A 16 -0.55 -7.13 -2.29
CA THR A 16 -0.63 -8.59 -2.13
C THR A 16 -0.57 -9.03 -0.68
N ALA A 17 0.23 -8.37 0.18
CA ALA A 17 0.31 -8.70 1.60
C ALA A 17 -0.99 -8.35 2.34
N LEU A 18 -1.67 -7.29 1.91
CA LEU A 18 -2.98 -6.91 2.46
C LEU A 18 -4.08 -7.88 1.99
N LEU A 19 -4.07 -8.27 0.72
CA LEU A 19 -4.99 -9.27 0.15
C LEU A 19 -4.82 -10.67 0.77
N ALA A 20 -3.59 -11.04 1.14
CA ALA A 20 -3.31 -12.30 1.82
C ALA A 20 -3.82 -12.35 3.28
N HIS A 21 -4.30 -11.23 3.83
CA HIS A 21 -4.82 -11.18 5.19
C HIS A 21 -6.25 -11.71 5.24
N GLU A 22 -6.41 -13.03 5.42
CA GLU A 22 -7.71 -13.71 5.42
C GLU A 22 -8.75 -13.06 6.34
N GLY A 23 -8.34 -12.58 7.52
CA GLY A 23 -9.22 -11.90 8.48
C GLY A 23 -9.82 -10.57 8.02
N LEU A 24 -9.42 -10.02 6.86
CA LEU A 24 -10.04 -8.84 6.25
C LEU A 24 -11.01 -9.19 5.12
N GLY A 25 -10.92 -10.40 4.55
CA GLY A 25 -11.77 -10.84 3.44
C GLY A 25 -11.69 -9.97 2.18
N LEU A 26 -10.62 -9.19 2.00
CA LEU A 26 -10.48 -8.27 0.86
C LEU A 26 -10.32 -9.05 -0.44
N ARG A 27 -10.98 -8.57 -1.49
CA ARG A 27 -10.92 -9.17 -2.82
C ARG A 27 -10.63 -8.13 -3.87
N ARG A 28 -9.62 -8.36 -4.71
CA ARG A 28 -9.45 -7.58 -5.94
C ARG A 28 -10.51 -8.02 -6.95
N ILE A 29 -11.31 -7.08 -7.43
CA ILE A 29 -12.43 -7.36 -8.35
C ILE A 29 -12.27 -6.69 -9.72
N ALA A 30 -11.43 -5.66 -9.83
CA ALA A 30 -11.13 -4.97 -11.08
C ALA A 30 -9.73 -4.31 -11.01
N GLY A 31 -9.29 -3.73 -12.12
CA GLY A 31 -7.98 -3.12 -12.29
C GLY A 31 -6.88 -4.14 -12.58
N PRO A 32 -5.61 -3.71 -12.61
CA PRO A 32 -4.47 -4.59 -12.85
C PRO A 32 -4.22 -5.52 -11.67
N PRO A 33 -3.40 -6.58 -11.86
CA PRO A 33 -2.92 -7.42 -10.77
C PRO A 33 -2.19 -6.62 -9.68
N ALA A 34 -2.17 -7.13 -8.45
CA ALA A 34 -1.70 -6.42 -7.26
C ALA A 34 -0.18 -6.54 -7.01
N GLU A 35 0.51 -7.37 -7.78
CA GLU A 35 1.88 -7.84 -7.58
C GLU A 35 2.88 -6.68 -7.53
N ASP A 36 2.71 -5.69 -8.41
CA ASP A 36 3.57 -4.51 -8.50
C ASP A 36 3.00 -3.30 -7.73
N THR A 37 1.85 -3.46 -7.07
CA THR A 37 1.20 -2.35 -6.36
C THR A 37 1.71 -2.28 -4.92
N VAL A 38 2.21 -1.11 -4.53
CA VAL A 38 2.63 -0.83 -3.16
C VAL A 38 1.81 0.31 -2.55
N VAL A 39 1.46 0.16 -1.28
CA VAL A 39 0.65 1.10 -0.52
C VAL A 39 1.54 1.83 0.48
N HIS A 40 1.49 3.15 0.45
CA HIS A 40 2.28 4.03 1.31
C HIS A 40 1.51 4.53 2.54
N TRP A 41 0.20 4.68 2.40
CA TRP A 41 -0.73 4.92 3.50
C TRP A 41 -2.15 4.59 3.05
N VAL A 42 -3.07 4.67 4.00
CA VAL A 42 -4.49 4.36 3.82
C VAL A 42 -5.32 5.45 4.46
N HIS A 43 -6.38 5.86 3.78
CA HIS A 43 -7.33 6.83 4.32
C HIS A 43 -8.73 6.58 3.77
N THR A 44 -9.73 7.05 4.50
CA THR A 44 -11.12 6.99 4.07
C THR A 44 -11.55 8.36 3.55
N SER A 45 -12.25 8.40 2.42
CA SER A 45 -12.89 9.62 1.92
C SER A 45 -14.26 9.30 1.32
N GLU A 46 -15.23 10.15 1.66
CA GLU A 46 -16.56 10.14 1.05
C GLU A 46 -16.79 11.39 0.17
N MET A 47 -15.73 12.14 -0.13
CA MET A 47 -15.81 13.31 -1.00
C MET A 47 -16.14 12.89 -2.43
N ALA A 48 -16.98 13.66 -3.12
CA ALA A 48 -17.26 13.47 -4.53
C ALA A 48 -16.01 13.68 -5.42
N ASP A 49 -15.07 14.49 -4.96
CA ASP A 49 -13.77 14.72 -5.62
C ASP A 49 -12.65 14.72 -4.55
N PRO A 50 -11.95 13.59 -4.34
CA PRO A 50 -10.88 13.50 -3.35
C PRO A 50 -9.54 14.07 -3.85
N PHE A 51 -9.41 14.36 -5.16
CA PHE A 51 -8.14 14.73 -5.80
C PHE A 51 -7.33 15.81 -5.05
N PRO A 52 -7.92 16.92 -4.55
CA PRO A 52 -7.15 17.98 -3.90
C PRO A 52 -6.43 17.58 -2.61
N TYR A 53 -6.79 16.44 -2.01
CA TYR A 53 -6.29 15.99 -0.71
C TYR A 53 -5.39 14.76 -0.80
N LEU A 54 -5.26 14.19 -2.00
CA LEU A 54 -4.42 13.03 -2.27
C LEU A 54 -2.99 13.48 -2.52
N LEU A 55 -2.04 12.72 -1.95
CA LEU A 55 -0.60 12.94 -2.08
C LEU A 55 0.07 11.84 -2.94
N GLY A 56 -0.67 10.79 -3.30
CA GLY A 56 -0.22 9.68 -4.14
C GLY A 56 0.28 8.47 -3.35
N GLY A 57 0.07 7.26 -3.88
CA GLY A 57 0.47 6.00 -3.23
C GLY A 57 -0.54 5.47 -2.21
N GLU A 58 -1.75 6.03 -2.14
CA GLU A 58 -2.77 5.64 -1.18
C GLU A 58 -3.55 4.40 -1.56
N LEU A 59 -3.89 3.61 -0.55
CA LEU A 59 -5.15 2.87 -0.57
C LEU A 59 -6.25 3.82 -0.10
N LEU A 60 -7.04 4.36 -1.03
CA LEU A 60 -8.23 5.15 -0.71
C LEU A 60 -9.39 4.20 -0.40
N LEU A 61 -10.07 4.39 0.73
CA LEU A 61 -11.27 3.65 1.11
C LEU A 61 -12.50 4.54 0.97
N SER A 62 -13.57 4.02 0.38
CA SER A 62 -14.83 4.75 0.23
C SER A 62 -16.03 3.81 0.28
N ALA A 63 -17.11 4.25 0.93
CA ALA A 63 -18.43 3.63 0.86
C ALA A 63 -19.26 4.20 -0.31
N GLY A 64 -18.71 5.12 -1.10
CA GLY A 64 -19.37 5.68 -2.28
C GLY A 64 -20.61 6.51 -1.94
N VAL A 65 -20.63 7.22 -0.80
CA VAL A 65 -21.79 8.01 -0.35
C VAL A 65 -22.14 9.12 -1.34
N LEU A 66 -21.13 9.78 -1.92
CA LEU A 66 -21.29 10.85 -2.91
C LEU A 66 -20.93 10.42 -4.33
N LEU A 67 -20.89 9.11 -4.61
CA LEU A 67 -20.51 8.58 -5.91
C LEU A 67 -21.64 8.75 -6.92
N THR A 68 -21.51 9.73 -7.82
CA THR A 68 -22.48 10.00 -8.89
C THR A 68 -21.96 9.64 -10.28
N ASP A 69 -20.67 9.88 -10.53
CA ASP A 69 -19.98 9.55 -11.78
C ASP A 69 -18.73 8.69 -11.50
N PRO A 70 -18.83 7.36 -11.63
CA PRO A 70 -17.71 6.47 -11.39
C PRO A 70 -16.51 6.68 -12.31
N ASP A 71 -16.72 7.12 -13.57
CA ASP A 71 -15.60 7.32 -14.50
C ASP A 71 -14.78 8.54 -14.07
N ALA A 72 -15.45 9.68 -13.85
CA ALA A 72 -14.79 10.88 -13.37
C ALA A 72 -14.11 10.68 -12.01
N TYR A 73 -14.77 9.95 -11.10
CA TYR A 73 -14.23 9.65 -9.76
C TYR A 73 -12.92 8.85 -9.84
N VAL A 74 -12.89 7.76 -10.60
CA VAL A 74 -11.68 6.94 -10.76
C VAL A 74 -10.58 7.68 -11.53
N SER A 75 -10.96 8.46 -12.55
CA SER A 75 -10.03 9.32 -13.29
C SER A 75 -9.29 10.27 -12.35
N ARG A 76 -10.02 10.94 -11.44
CA ARG A 76 -9.45 11.84 -10.42
C ARG A 76 -8.50 11.12 -9.46
N ILE A 77 -8.91 9.96 -8.95
CA ILE A 77 -8.06 9.15 -8.04
C ILE A 77 -6.76 8.71 -8.72
N THR A 78 -6.87 8.28 -9.98
CA THR A 78 -5.72 7.85 -10.79
C THR A 78 -4.81 9.03 -11.12
N ALA A 79 -5.37 10.20 -11.47
CA ALA A 79 -4.60 11.41 -11.72
C ALA A 79 -3.81 11.87 -10.48
N ALA A 80 -4.35 11.63 -9.28
CA ALA A 80 -3.65 11.86 -8.01
C ALA A 80 -2.63 10.75 -7.66
N ARG A 81 -2.50 9.71 -8.51
CA ARG A 81 -1.57 8.60 -8.34
C ARG A 81 -1.83 7.75 -7.09
N ALA A 82 -3.08 7.61 -6.66
CA ALA A 82 -3.41 6.64 -5.62
C ALA A 82 -3.01 5.23 -6.07
N ALA A 83 -2.60 4.39 -5.12
CA ALA A 83 -2.16 3.02 -5.39
C ALA A 83 -3.34 2.08 -5.66
N ALA A 84 -4.47 2.25 -4.95
CA ALA A 84 -5.65 1.40 -5.09
C ALA A 84 -6.90 2.08 -4.50
N LEU A 85 -8.07 1.59 -4.91
CA LEU A 85 -9.37 1.94 -4.32
C LEU A 85 -9.95 0.73 -3.59
N GLY A 86 -10.32 0.88 -2.32
CA GLY A 86 -11.12 -0.08 -1.58
C GLY A 86 -12.55 0.42 -1.42
N PHE A 87 -13.52 -0.36 -1.88
CA PHE A 87 -14.93 0.00 -1.88
C PHE A 87 -15.71 -0.84 -0.87
N GLY A 88 -16.35 -0.17 0.09
CA GLY A 88 -17.22 -0.80 1.08
C GLY A 88 -18.63 -1.00 0.53
N VAL A 89 -19.06 -2.24 0.40
CA VAL A 89 -20.38 -2.62 -0.14
C VAL A 89 -21.49 -2.64 0.91
N ARG A 90 -21.35 -1.96 2.04
CA ARG A 90 -22.44 -1.64 2.97
C ARG A 90 -22.04 -0.42 3.82
N PRO A 91 -23.03 0.38 4.29
CA PRO A 91 -24.47 0.21 4.11
C PRO A 91 -25.06 0.86 2.84
N VAL A 92 -24.28 1.61 2.06
CA VAL A 92 -24.80 2.47 0.98
C VAL A 92 -25.15 1.69 -0.27
N HIS A 93 -24.32 0.73 -0.63
CA HIS A 93 -24.49 -0.16 -1.78
C HIS A 93 -24.69 -1.57 -1.25
N ASP A 94 -25.17 -2.50 -2.08
CA ASP A 94 -25.18 -3.94 -1.76
C ASP A 94 -24.02 -4.69 -2.45
N THR A 95 -23.51 -4.13 -3.55
CA THR A 95 -22.41 -4.65 -4.35
C THR A 95 -21.60 -3.48 -4.93
N VAL A 96 -20.40 -3.74 -5.42
CA VAL A 96 -19.61 -2.67 -6.08
C VAL A 96 -20.29 -2.27 -7.39
N PRO A 97 -20.58 -0.97 -7.62
CA PRO A 97 -21.21 -0.53 -8.87
C PRO A 97 -20.41 -0.95 -10.10
N ALA A 98 -21.06 -1.59 -11.08
CA ALA A 98 -20.39 -2.09 -12.28
C ALA A 98 -19.65 -0.99 -13.07
N GLY A 99 -20.20 0.23 -13.07
CA GLY A 99 -19.55 1.40 -13.67
C GLY A 99 -18.22 1.76 -13.02
N LEU A 100 -18.09 1.56 -11.70
CA LEU A 100 -16.87 1.79 -10.95
C LEU A 100 -15.81 0.74 -11.28
N ALA A 101 -16.20 -0.55 -11.30
CA ALA A 101 -15.31 -1.64 -11.71
C ALA A 101 -14.76 -1.42 -13.13
N ALA A 102 -15.64 -1.11 -14.09
CA ALA A 102 -15.22 -0.83 -15.46
C ALA A 102 -14.30 0.40 -15.57
N ALA A 103 -14.52 1.43 -14.75
CA ALA A 103 -13.64 2.60 -14.72
C ALA A 103 -12.25 2.25 -14.16
N CYS A 104 -12.19 1.47 -13.08
CA CYS A 104 -10.94 0.97 -12.51
C CYS A 104 -10.13 0.14 -13.52
N ASP A 105 -10.79 -0.72 -14.31
CA ASP A 105 -10.14 -1.45 -15.41
C ASP A 105 -9.57 -0.50 -16.46
N ARG A 106 -10.35 0.50 -16.93
CA ARG A 106 -9.91 1.46 -17.96
C ARG A 106 -8.72 2.31 -17.50
N TYR A 107 -8.76 2.81 -16.28
CA TYR A 107 -7.73 3.72 -15.75
C TYR A 107 -6.55 2.98 -15.12
N GLY A 108 -6.60 1.65 -15.01
CA GLY A 108 -5.51 0.85 -14.45
C GLY A 108 -5.37 0.99 -12.93
N LEU A 109 -6.48 1.21 -12.22
CA LEU A 109 -6.49 1.35 -10.76
C LEU A 109 -7.00 0.06 -10.10
N PRO A 110 -6.22 -0.65 -9.28
CA PRO A 110 -6.69 -1.81 -8.54
C PRO A 110 -7.92 -1.46 -7.69
N LEU A 111 -8.99 -2.24 -7.85
CA LEU A 111 -10.22 -2.10 -7.09
C LEU A 111 -10.39 -3.29 -6.16
N LEU A 112 -10.47 -3.00 -4.86
CA LEU A 112 -10.73 -3.96 -3.82
C LEU A 112 -12.17 -3.84 -3.33
N GLU A 113 -12.87 -4.96 -3.23
CA GLU A 113 -14.10 -5.06 -2.44
C GLU A 113 -13.73 -5.23 -0.97
N VAL A 114 -14.31 -4.36 -0.12
CA VAL A 114 -14.26 -4.50 1.34
C VAL A 114 -15.60 -5.12 1.78
N PRO A 115 -15.60 -6.35 2.31
CA PRO A 115 -16.83 -7.04 2.66
C PRO A 115 -17.52 -6.37 3.85
N PRO A 116 -18.84 -6.54 4.01
CA PRO A 116 -19.61 -5.84 5.05
C PRO A 116 -19.16 -6.07 6.50
N GLU A 117 -18.51 -7.20 6.77
CA GLU A 117 -18.00 -7.58 8.08
C GLU A 117 -16.68 -6.87 8.43
N THR A 118 -16.02 -6.27 7.42
CA THR A 118 -14.72 -5.61 7.57
C THR A 118 -14.90 -4.10 7.62
N THR A 119 -14.58 -3.52 8.77
CA THR A 119 -14.55 -2.05 8.91
C THR A 119 -13.33 -1.45 8.18
N PHE A 120 -13.47 -0.22 7.66
CA PHE A 120 -12.32 0.52 7.13
C PHE A 120 -11.22 0.73 8.16
N THR A 121 -11.58 0.87 9.45
CA THR A 121 -10.60 0.89 10.55
C THR A 121 -9.80 -0.41 10.64
N ALA A 122 -10.41 -1.57 10.41
CA ALA A 122 -9.69 -2.86 10.40
C ALA A 122 -8.69 -2.92 9.24
N VAL A 123 -9.09 -2.49 8.04
CA VAL A 123 -8.18 -2.37 6.89
C VAL A 123 -7.03 -1.41 7.21
N ALA A 124 -7.35 -0.24 7.76
CA ALA A 124 -6.36 0.76 8.11
C ALA A 124 -5.35 0.23 9.13
N ARG A 125 -5.83 -0.42 10.20
CA ARG A 125 -4.98 -1.06 11.22
C ARG A 125 -4.08 -2.14 10.62
N ALA A 126 -4.58 -2.93 9.67
CA ALA A 126 -3.77 -3.94 9.02
C ALA A 126 -2.63 -3.34 8.18
N VAL A 127 -2.91 -2.28 7.41
CA VAL A 127 -1.87 -1.53 6.68
C VAL A 127 -0.83 -0.97 7.65
N TRP A 128 -1.25 -0.30 8.72
CA TRP A 128 -0.33 0.23 9.73
C TRP A 128 0.53 -0.86 10.39
N ARG A 129 -0.07 -2.01 10.71
CA ARG A 129 0.66 -3.17 11.27
C ARG A 129 1.73 -3.66 10.28
N LEU A 130 1.37 -3.85 9.02
CA LEU A 130 2.29 -4.30 7.99
C LEU A 130 3.43 -3.29 7.75
N MET A 131 3.13 -1.98 7.78
CA MET A 131 4.14 -0.92 7.69
C MET A 131 5.11 -0.97 8.88
N ALA A 132 4.59 -1.13 10.10
CA ALA A 132 5.41 -1.27 11.30
C ALA A 132 6.30 -2.52 11.25
N GLU A 133 5.76 -3.65 10.80
CA GLU A 133 6.52 -4.90 10.61
C GLU A 133 7.61 -4.76 9.53
N ALA A 134 7.30 -4.10 8.41
CA ALA A 134 8.29 -3.79 7.38
C ALA A 134 9.40 -2.88 7.94
N ARG A 135 9.06 -1.86 8.72
CA ARG A 135 10.03 -0.97 9.37
C ARG A 135 10.93 -1.73 10.36
N HIS A 136 10.35 -2.59 11.19
CA HIS A 136 11.13 -3.40 12.14
C HIS A 136 12.07 -4.37 11.43
N ARG A 137 11.63 -5.02 10.34
CA ARG A 137 12.49 -5.90 9.54
C ARG A 137 13.68 -5.14 8.96
N GLU A 138 13.45 -3.95 8.45
CA GLU A 138 14.52 -3.12 7.88
C GLU A 138 15.54 -2.70 8.94
N LEU A 139 15.07 -2.22 10.10
CA LEU A 139 15.96 -1.86 11.21
C LEU A 139 16.78 -3.06 11.73
N ARG A 140 16.16 -4.24 11.83
CA ARG A 140 16.86 -5.47 12.21
C ARG A 140 17.94 -5.84 11.20
N ARG A 141 17.64 -5.80 9.90
CA ARG A 141 18.62 -6.07 8.83
C ARG A 141 19.84 -5.16 8.93
N VAL A 142 19.62 -3.87 9.14
CA VAL A 142 20.71 -2.89 9.29
C VAL A 142 21.54 -3.19 10.54
N ALA A 143 20.90 -3.46 11.68
CA ALA A 143 21.60 -3.78 12.92
C ALA A 143 22.43 -5.08 12.81
N GLU A 144 21.87 -6.12 12.19
CA GLU A 144 22.56 -7.40 11.93
C GLU A 144 23.75 -7.22 10.98
N ALA A 145 23.63 -6.36 9.98
CA ALA A 145 24.73 -6.01 9.09
C ALA A 145 25.86 -5.30 9.84
N GLN A 146 25.53 -4.29 10.64
CA GLN A 146 26.50 -3.55 11.45
C GLN A 146 27.21 -4.47 12.47
N GLN A 147 26.46 -5.34 13.15
CA GLN A 147 27.03 -6.30 14.09
C GLN A 147 27.95 -7.31 13.40
N GLY A 148 27.57 -7.79 12.21
CA GLY A 148 28.41 -8.67 11.40
C GLY A 148 29.74 -8.03 10.99
N LEU A 149 29.70 -6.75 10.57
CA LEU A 149 30.90 -5.99 10.23
C LEU A 149 31.78 -5.72 11.46
N ALA A 150 31.20 -5.33 12.59
CA ALA A 150 31.93 -5.12 13.85
C ALA A 150 32.61 -6.42 14.32
N THR A 151 31.91 -7.56 14.22
CA THR A 151 32.45 -8.88 14.55
C THR A 151 33.61 -9.26 13.62
N ALA A 152 33.50 -8.97 12.32
CA ALA A 152 34.57 -9.22 11.37
C ALA A 152 35.80 -8.33 11.60
N ALA A 153 35.59 -7.06 11.94
CA ALA A 153 36.65 -6.09 12.23
C ALA A 153 37.43 -6.42 13.51
N ALA A 154 36.83 -7.16 14.45
CA ALA A 154 37.48 -7.62 15.67
C ALA A 154 38.35 -8.89 15.48
N ARG A 155 38.42 -9.46 14.26
CA ARG A 155 39.22 -10.67 13.98
C ARG A 155 40.70 -10.33 13.75
N PRO A 156 41.62 -11.29 13.94
CA PRO A 156 43.07 -11.05 13.78
C PRO A 156 43.49 -10.57 12.39
N ASP A 157 42.73 -10.91 11.35
CA ASP A 157 42.91 -10.43 9.97
C ASP A 157 41.62 -9.74 9.49
N PRO A 158 41.44 -8.45 9.84
CA PRO A 158 40.14 -7.79 9.73
C PRO A 158 39.76 -7.41 8.29
N VAL A 159 40.74 -7.09 7.44
CA VAL A 159 40.46 -6.59 6.07
C VAL A 159 39.79 -7.66 5.20
N PRO A 160 40.31 -8.90 5.09
CA PRO A 160 39.64 -9.95 4.32
C PRO A 160 38.31 -10.38 4.94
N ALA A 161 38.21 -10.39 6.27
CA ALA A 161 36.99 -10.77 6.98
C ALA A 161 35.84 -9.77 6.74
N VAL A 162 36.14 -8.47 6.77
CA VAL A 162 35.16 -7.40 6.47
C VAL A 162 34.76 -7.42 4.99
N LEU A 163 35.74 -7.56 4.07
CA LEU A 163 35.45 -7.65 2.64
C LEU A 163 34.57 -8.86 2.29
N GLY A 164 34.82 -10.03 2.91
CA GLY A 164 33.97 -11.21 2.75
C GLY A 164 32.56 -11.00 3.29
N GLN A 165 32.40 -10.28 4.40
CA GLN A 165 31.08 -9.94 4.96
C GLN A 165 30.31 -8.90 4.14
N LEU A 166 31.00 -7.99 3.43
CA LEU A 166 30.37 -7.06 2.48
C LEU A 166 29.97 -7.77 1.19
N ALA A 167 30.83 -8.63 0.64
CA ALA A 167 30.56 -9.40 -0.57
C ALA A 167 29.37 -10.36 -0.43
N ALA A 168 29.15 -10.92 0.76
CA ALA A 168 27.99 -11.77 1.03
C ALA A 168 26.65 -11.00 1.17
N ARG A 169 26.68 -9.66 1.13
CA ARG A 169 25.51 -8.79 1.34
C ARG A 169 25.19 -7.87 0.15
N LEU A 170 25.97 -7.93 -0.94
CA LEU A 170 25.66 -7.34 -2.24
C LEU A 170 24.88 -8.32 -3.10
#